data_AF-A0A8H8RXC2-F1
#
_entry.id   AF-A0A8H8RXC2-F1
#
_cell.length_a   1.000
_cell.length_b   1.000
_cell.length_c   1.000
_cell.angle_alpha   90.00
_cell.angle_beta   90.00
_cell.angle_gamma   90.00
#
_symmetry.space_group_name_H-M   'P 1'
#
loop_
_entity.id
_entity.type
_entity.pdbx_description
1 polymer ?
#
loop_
_entity_poly.entity_id
_entity_poly.type
_entity_poly.pdbx_seq_one_letter_code
_entity_poly.pdbx_strand_id
1 'polypeptide(L)'
;MPLDLGRRIKAGWQSLGISTKMLCIMFKGSVPVAISLGIYQSTAVSEVYTSLGFLVSIIAVVTVNILPRAKLIQMTFTICLFTAIAIPVTMLATWSGLQARFHTDPNGLNKYNSSQSVRCYYTGVAISFVSGMLIYPVTCRSEIFEVQEKYIEALRDMLDEVSTYLGGLVATPAITTANTETSMEGEKGQLECDGPALREKMASVKSLYTKMHHELAMAKREIAWGKLRAKDITAISDHCRRILMPLGGMAHLPDILGRIAEGGGWVRHEHTPDSEDKDQKSEFKRSYGQEEYEIIWQNSIAALVESARITVESIKDGLEHAALQLEIIPKPGTRYYFWLPGVKRTEKTDLEAEGEVIKPGNPQFSKLLGDKLVEFSTRRVEALTAWADCKGLSAAQIEKLQSIGDFDIDEEPVDGHARFLKDRRQLYLILYVQYMIYTTGVAVLKLCKFSDTLVAEGILSRNRLIVPSLRRLRKWFVSVWDTREAALADDDRPSSRKEAELIYGVSKRNTRNIDHLPPRNAYERFGIRIRRFQEFLKGPEFSFGFRSAW
;
A
#
# COMPACT_ATOMS: atom_id res chain seq x y z
N MET A 1 -41.78 29.17 3.79
CA MET A 1 -40.44 29.73 3.54
C MET A 1 -39.28 29.18 4.44
N PRO A 2 -39.22 27.91 4.88
CA PRO A 2 -38.00 27.36 5.53
C PRO A 2 -37.10 26.49 4.62
N LEU A 3 -37.57 26.11 3.42
CA LEU A 3 -36.85 25.20 2.51
C LEU A 3 -35.64 25.83 1.80
N ASP A 4 -35.56 27.17 1.79
CA ASP A 4 -34.55 27.91 1.01
C ASP A 4 -33.24 28.10 1.80
N LEU A 5 -33.32 28.29 3.11
CA LEU A 5 -32.15 28.43 3.98
C LEU A 5 -31.33 27.13 4.01
N GLY A 6 -32.01 25.98 4.11
CA GLY A 6 -31.34 24.67 4.11
C GLY A 6 -30.64 24.35 2.79
N ARG A 7 -31.22 24.74 1.65
CA ARG A 7 -30.57 24.58 0.33
C ARG A 7 -29.38 25.49 0.16
N ARG A 8 -29.47 26.75 0.61
CA ARG A 8 -28.35 27.71 0.56
C ARG A 8 -27.20 27.32 1.48
N ILE A 9 -27.50 26.82 2.69
CA ILE A 9 -26.49 26.26 3.60
C ILE A 9 -25.84 25.02 2.97
N LYS A 10 -26.62 24.13 2.36
CA LYS A 10 -26.09 22.93 1.69
C LYS A 10 -25.22 23.26 0.47
N ALA A 11 -25.62 24.24 -0.33
CA ALA A 11 -24.85 24.72 -1.47
C ALA A 11 -23.55 25.41 -1.01
N GLY A 12 -23.61 26.27 0.00
CA GLY A 12 -22.43 26.88 0.61
C GLY A 12 -21.51 25.84 1.28
N TRP A 13 -22.07 24.78 1.86
CA TRP A 13 -21.30 23.67 2.42
C TRP A 13 -20.56 22.87 1.35
N GLN A 14 -21.23 22.63 0.21
CA GLN A 14 -20.62 21.96 -0.94
C GLN A 14 -19.51 22.80 -1.58
N SER A 15 -19.63 24.13 -1.60
CA SER A 15 -18.57 25.02 -2.12
C SER A 15 -17.33 25.08 -1.22
N LEU A 16 -17.44 24.75 0.07
CA LEU A 16 -16.32 24.78 1.02
C LEU A 16 -15.43 23.53 0.95
N GLY A 17 -15.89 22.43 0.35
CA GLY A 17 -15.14 21.16 0.29
C GLY A 17 -14.89 20.51 1.66
N ILE A 18 -15.51 21.02 2.74
CA ILE A 18 -15.28 20.52 4.11
C ILE A 18 -16.10 19.26 4.34
N SER A 19 -15.41 18.13 4.42
CA SER A 19 -16.03 16.86 4.80
C SER A 19 -16.42 16.87 6.28
N THR A 20 -17.51 16.16 6.62
CA THR A 20 -17.99 16.07 8.01
C THR A 20 -16.97 15.43 8.94
N LYS A 21 -16.19 14.48 8.42
CA LYS A 21 -15.03 13.88 9.10
C LYS A 21 -13.95 14.91 9.41
N MET A 22 -13.61 15.78 8.46
CA MET A 22 -12.64 16.85 8.65
C MET A 22 -13.08 17.83 9.74
N LEU A 23 -14.36 18.22 9.76
CA LEU A 23 -14.89 19.08 10.82
C LEU A 23 -14.77 18.44 12.21
N CYS A 24 -15.07 17.15 12.33
CA CYS A 24 -14.99 16.47 13.61
C CYS A 24 -13.55 16.33 14.12
N ILE A 25 -12.60 16.13 13.21
CA ILE A 25 -11.16 16.12 13.49
C ILE A 25 -10.70 17.52 13.95
N MET A 26 -11.14 18.58 13.28
CA MET A 26 -10.84 19.97 13.67
C MET A 26 -11.42 20.31 15.04
N PHE A 27 -12.66 19.89 15.31
CA PHE A 27 -13.31 20.05 16.61
C PHE A 27 -12.53 19.30 17.69
N LYS A 28 -12.15 18.03 17.45
CA LYS A 28 -11.31 17.26 18.37
C LYS A 28 -10.03 18.01 18.72
N GLY A 29 -9.36 18.58 17.73
CA GLY A 29 -8.11 19.34 17.88
C GLY A 29 -8.23 20.59 18.76
N SER A 30 -9.37 21.29 18.72
CA SER A 30 -9.54 22.54 19.47
C SER A 30 -9.96 22.36 20.93
N VAL A 31 -10.54 21.20 21.29
CA VAL A 31 -11.09 21.01 22.63
C VAL A 31 -10.06 21.15 23.77
N PRO A 32 -8.83 20.59 23.70
CA PRO A 32 -7.86 20.74 24.79
C PRO A 32 -7.54 22.20 25.11
N VAL A 33 -7.49 23.05 24.08
CA VAL A 33 -7.20 24.49 24.22
C VAL A 33 -8.36 25.21 24.88
N ALA A 34 -9.60 24.88 24.49
CA ALA A 34 -10.78 25.43 25.10
C ALA A 34 -10.89 25.02 26.58
N ILE A 35 -10.59 23.75 26.89
CA ILE A 35 -10.56 23.25 28.28
C ILE A 35 -9.45 23.94 29.07
N SER A 36 -8.24 24.08 28.53
CA SER A 36 -7.14 24.74 29.25
C SER A 36 -7.48 26.20 29.55
N LEU A 37 -7.98 26.97 28.57
CA LEU A 37 -8.41 28.35 28.79
C LEU A 37 -9.58 28.44 29.79
N GLY A 38 -10.53 27.52 29.73
CA GLY A 38 -11.67 27.50 30.66
C GLY A 38 -11.24 27.25 32.10
N ILE A 39 -10.32 26.31 32.31
CA ILE A 39 -9.79 25.99 33.64
C ILE A 39 -9.04 27.20 34.24
N TYR A 40 -8.39 28.04 33.42
CA TYR A 40 -7.71 29.26 33.89
C TYR A 40 -8.62 30.31 34.51
N GLN A 41 -9.92 30.28 34.22
CA GLN A 41 -10.87 31.21 34.83
C GLN A 41 -11.07 30.95 36.33
N SER A 42 -10.67 29.77 36.82
CA SER A 42 -10.70 29.45 38.25
C SER A 42 -9.57 30.15 39.01
N THR A 43 -9.90 30.82 40.11
CA THR A 43 -8.94 31.51 40.99
C THR A 43 -7.87 30.55 41.53
N ALA A 44 -8.27 29.36 41.97
CA ALA A 44 -7.36 28.34 42.48
C ALA A 44 -6.31 27.90 41.44
N VAL A 45 -6.66 27.88 40.15
CA VAL A 45 -5.74 27.48 39.08
C VAL A 45 -4.86 28.64 38.63
N SER A 46 -5.43 29.84 38.57
CA SER A 46 -4.71 31.07 38.26
C SER A 46 -3.61 31.37 39.29
N GLU A 47 -3.85 31.13 40.57
CA GLU A 47 -2.85 31.30 41.64
C GLU A 47 -1.68 30.31 41.51
N VAL A 48 -1.93 29.09 41.04
CA VAL A 48 -0.89 28.05 40.91
C VAL A 48 0.04 28.31 39.73
N TYR A 49 -0.52 28.72 38.58
CA TYR A 49 0.24 28.88 37.33
C TYR A 49 0.61 30.31 37.00
N THR A 50 -0.08 31.30 37.57
CA THR A 50 0.16 32.73 37.39
C THR A 50 0.28 33.12 35.90
N SER A 51 1.35 33.80 35.50
CA SER A 51 1.61 34.21 34.12
C SER A 51 2.00 33.06 33.20
N LEU A 52 2.44 31.90 33.72
CA LEU A 52 2.84 30.74 32.91
C LEU A 52 1.65 29.93 32.39
N GLY A 53 0.43 30.41 32.62
CA GLY A 53 -0.76 29.67 32.30
C GLY A 53 -0.99 29.42 30.81
N PHE A 54 -0.60 30.37 29.96
CA PHE A 54 -0.67 30.22 28.51
C PHE A 54 0.12 29.00 27.99
N LEU A 55 1.16 28.57 28.73
CA LEU A 55 2.01 27.44 28.35
C LEU A 55 1.21 26.12 28.36
N VAL A 56 0.23 25.96 29.25
CA VAL A 56 -0.63 24.78 29.31
C VAL A 56 -1.42 24.62 28.02
N SER A 57 -1.98 25.72 27.50
CA SER A 57 -2.71 25.73 26.24
C SER A 57 -1.82 25.39 25.04
N ILE A 58 -0.61 25.94 24.99
CA ILE A 58 0.36 25.63 23.93
C ILE A 58 0.72 24.14 23.97
N ILE A 59 1.06 23.62 25.15
CA ILE A 59 1.48 22.22 25.31
C ILE A 59 0.34 21.27 24.96
N ALA A 60 -0.91 21.63 25.31
CA ALA A 60 -2.08 20.83 24.97
C ALA A 60 -2.32 20.69 23.45
N VAL A 61 -1.92 21.70 22.64
CA VAL A 61 -1.93 21.63 21.17
C VAL A 61 -0.77 20.79 20.65
N VAL A 62 0.44 21.03 21.17
CA VAL A 62 1.68 20.40 20.70
C VAL A 62 1.68 18.88 20.90
N THR A 63 0.91 18.36 21.86
CA THR A 63 0.78 16.91 22.09
C THR A 63 -0.05 16.16 21.03
N VAL A 64 -0.54 16.84 19.99
CA VAL A 64 -1.22 16.26 18.81
C VAL A 64 -2.34 15.28 19.19
N ASN A 65 -3.38 15.78 19.85
CA ASN A 65 -4.53 14.98 20.30
C ASN A 65 -5.42 14.45 19.16
N ILE A 66 -5.16 14.85 17.92
CA ILE A 66 -5.93 14.44 16.74
C ILE A 66 -5.73 12.95 16.43
N LEU A 67 -4.62 12.37 16.89
CA LEU A 67 -4.24 10.99 16.58
C LEU A 67 -5.26 9.95 17.10
N PRO A 68 -5.34 8.79 16.43
CA PRO A 68 -6.07 7.61 16.91
C PRO A 68 -5.56 7.13 18.26
N ARG A 69 -6.42 6.45 19.02
CA ARG A 69 -6.15 6.11 20.42
C ARG A 69 -4.82 5.40 20.68
N ALA A 70 -4.44 4.38 19.91
CA ALA A 70 -3.20 3.65 20.18
C ALA A 70 -1.97 4.50 19.85
N LYS A 71 -2.02 5.27 18.75
CA LYS A 71 -0.99 6.24 18.37
C LYS A 71 -0.87 7.35 19.41
N LEU A 72 -2.00 7.87 19.90
CA LEU A 72 -2.04 8.88 20.96
C LEU A 72 -1.41 8.35 22.24
N ILE A 73 -1.80 7.16 22.72
CA ILE A 73 -1.21 6.53 23.91
C ILE A 73 0.29 6.34 23.74
N GLN A 74 0.73 5.81 22.58
CA GLN A 74 2.14 5.64 22.29
C GLN A 74 2.89 6.98 22.27
N MET A 75 2.35 8.00 21.61
CA MET A 75 2.97 9.32 21.51
C MET A 75 3.04 10.00 22.87
N THR A 76 1.94 10.05 23.62
CA THR A 76 1.92 10.61 24.98
C THR A 76 2.88 9.87 25.92
N PHE A 77 2.92 8.54 25.87
CA PHE A 77 3.86 7.77 26.68
C PHE A 77 5.32 8.09 26.35
N THR A 78 5.62 8.19 25.05
CA THR A 78 6.96 8.53 24.55
C THR A 78 7.34 9.94 24.98
N ILE A 79 6.45 10.92 24.81
CA ILE A 79 6.63 12.30 25.25
C ILE A 79 6.90 12.36 26.76
N CYS A 80 6.09 11.68 27.59
CA CYS A 80 6.28 11.65 29.03
C CYS A 80 7.63 11.05 29.44
N LEU A 81 8.08 9.98 28.76
CA LEU A 81 9.36 9.32 29.03
C LEU A 81 10.54 10.22 28.68
N PHE A 82 10.53 10.87 27.52
CA PHE A 82 11.59 11.78 27.11
C PHE A 82 11.64 13.04 27.97
N THR A 83 10.48 13.59 28.33
CA THR A 83 10.41 14.79 29.16
C THR A 83 10.77 14.54 30.61
N ALA A 84 10.52 13.33 31.15
CA ALA A 84 11.03 12.95 32.46
C ALA A 84 12.57 13.00 32.55
N ILE A 85 13.27 12.82 31.43
CA ILE A 85 14.74 12.95 31.34
C ILE A 85 15.15 14.40 31.04
N ALA A 86 14.44 15.07 30.12
CA ALA A 86 14.77 16.42 29.69
C ALA A 86 14.53 17.49 30.76
N ILE A 87 13.47 17.35 31.59
CA ILE A 87 13.11 18.33 32.62
C ILE A 87 14.23 18.48 33.67
N PRO A 88 14.78 17.41 34.29
CA PRO A 88 15.91 17.53 35.21
C PRO A 88 17.14 18.18 34.58
N VAL A 89 17.44 17.87 33.31
CA VAL A 89 18.59 18.43 32.59
C VAL A 89 18.42 19.94 32.37
N THR A 90 17.25 20.37 31.91
CA THR A 90 16.96 21.80 31.71
C THR A 90 16.87 22.56 33.05
N MET A 91 16.38 21.92 34.11
CA MET A 91 16.42 22.49 35.46
C MET A 91 17.85 22.69 35.97
N LEU A 92 18.75 21.75 35.71
CA LEU A 92 20.16 21.88 36.09
C LEU A 92 20.86 22.99 35.30
N ALA A 93 20.60 23.06 34.00
CA ALA A 93 21.12 24.12 33.13
C ALA A 93 20.65 25.51 33.57
N THR A 94 19.34 25.67 33.79
CA THR A 94 18.77 26.95 34.27
C THR A 94 19.27 27.31 35.67
N TRP A 95 19.43 26.34 36.58
CA TRP A 95 20.05 26.58 37.89
C TRP A 95 21.48 27.07 37.76
N SER A 96 22.28 26.46 36.88
CA SER A 96 23.68 26.87 36.65
C SER A 96 23.76 28.29 36.07
N GLY A 97 22.88 28.63 35.11
CA GLY A 97 22.79 29.98 34.56
C GLY A 97 22.31 31.03 35.57
N LEU A 98 21.39 30.66 36.48
CA LEU A 98 20.99 31.53 37.59
C LEU A 98 22.16 31.75 38.56
N GLN A 99 22.91 30.71 38.91
CA GLN A 99 24.12 30.85 39.73
C GLN A 99 25.17 31.75 39.08
N ALA A 100 25.37 31.65 37.76
CA ALA A 100 26.26 32.57 37.05
C ALA A 100 25.77 34.03 37.15
N ARG A 101 24.47 34.28 36.93
CA ARG A 101 23.87 35.61 37.04
C ARG A 101 23.91 36.19 38.45
N PHE A 102 23.72 35.37 39.48
CA PHE A 102 23.87 35.81 40.88
C PHE A 102 25.25 36.39 41.15
N HIS A 103 26.29 35.91 40.47
CA HIS A 103 27.65 36.44 40.58
C HIS A 103 27.92 37.67 39.69
N THR A 104 27.06 37.99 38.72
CA THR A 104 27.26 39.11 37.77
C THR A 104 26.34 40.31 38.05
N ASP A 105 25.06 40.09 38.37
CA ASP A 105 24.07 41.15 38.64
C ASP A 105 23.03 40.70 39.70
N PRO A 106 23.25 41.01 40.99
CA PRO A 106 22.39 40.53 42.08
C PRO A 106 21.01 41.23 42.17
N ASN A 107 20.86 42.42 41.59
CA ASN A 107 19.67 43.27 41.80
C ASN A 107 18.53 43.08 40.77
N GLY A 108 18.74 42.28 39.72
CA GLY A 108 17.77 42.09 38.62
C GLY A 108 17.01 40.76 38.64
N LEU A 109 17.13 39.96 39.71
CA LEU A 109 16.72 38.56 39.68
C LEU A 109 15.32 38.33 40.27
N ASN A 110 14.35 38.05 39.40
CA ASN A 110 13.07 37.49 39.81
C ASN A 110 13.23 36.01 40.17
N LYS A 111 12.57 35.58 41.26
CA LYS A 111 12.59 34.17 41.70
C LYS A 111 11.89 33.29 40.66
N TYR A 112 12.67 32.57 39.85
CA TYR A 112 12.15 31.60 38.89
C TYR A 112 11.65 30.35 39.61
N ASN A 113 10.35 30.05 39.48
CA ASN A 113 9.76 28.85 40.08
C ASN A 113 9.74 27.70 39.05
N SER A 114 10.82 26.94 39.00
CA SER A 114 10.98 25.79 38.11
C SER A 114 9.90 24.71 38.31
N SER A 115 9.35 24.59 39.52
CA SER A 115 8.27 23.63 39.80
C SER A 115 6.95 24.00 39.09
N GLN A 116 6.68 25.28 38.83
CA GLN A 116 5.49 25.72 38.10
C GLN A 116 5.56 25.31 36.62
N SER A 117 6.71 25.46 35.97
CA SER A 117 6.89 25.07 34.56
C SER A 117 6.65 23.57 34.34
N VAL A 118 7.11 22.73 35.28
CA VAL A 118 6.88 21.27 35.23
C VAL A 118 5.40 20.94 35.40
N ARG A 119 4.70 21.62 36.31
CA ARG A 119 3.25 21.46 36.49
C ARG A 119 2.47 21.89 35.25
N CYS A 120 2.83 23.02 34.63
CA CYS A 120 2.22 23.46 33.37
C CYS A 120 2.39 22.40 32.27
N TYR A 121 3.57 21.80 32.19
CA TYR A 121 3.87 20.79 31.18
C TYR A 121 2.97 19.56 31.32
N TYR A 122 2.98 18.92 32.49
CA TYR A 122 2.21 17.69 32.68
C TYR A 122 0.70 17.94 32.66
N THR A 123 0.22 19.11 33.07
CA THR A 123 -1.21 19.44 32.96
C THR A 123 -1.66 19.66 31.52
N GLY A 124 -0.87 20.34 30.70
CA GLY A 124 -1.15 20.47 29.27
C GLY A 124 -1.21 19.11 28.58
N VAL A 125 -0.24 18.23 28.87
CA VAL A 125 -0.22 16.85 28.37
C VAL A 125 -1.44 16.06 28.85
N ALA A 126 -1.81 16.16 30.12
CA ALA A 126 -2.93 15.44 30.70
C ALA A 126 -4.28 15.88 30.11
N ILE A 127 -4.52 17.19 29.98
CA ILE A 127 -5.75 17.73 29.38
C ILE A 127 -5.88 17.24 27.93
N SER A 128 -4.79 17.30 27.17
CA SER A 128 -4.76 16.85 25.78
C SER A 128 -5.00 15.34 25.63
N PHE A 129 -4.37 14.53 26.48
CA PHE A 129 -4.56 13.09 26.50
C PHE A 129 -6.01 12.70 26.84
N VAL A 130 -6.57 13.27 27.91
CA VAL A 130 -7.94 12.98 28.36
C VAL A 130 -8.96 13.44 27.31
N SER A 131 -8.79 14.65 26.78
CA SER A 131 -9.65 15.17 25.72
C SER A 131 -9.58 14.31 24.46
N GLY A 132 -8.38 13.93 24.00
CA GLY A 132 -8.20 13.08 22.82
C GLY A 132 -8.70 11.64 22.99
N MET A 133 -8.80 11.16 24.24
CA MET A 133 -9.37 9.85 24.58
C MET A 133 -10.89 9.85 24.67
N LEU A 134 -11.50 10.89 25.22
CA LEU A 134 -12.95 10.94 25.45
C LEU A 134 -13.72 11.52 24.26
N ILE A 135 -13.13 12.51 23.59
CA ILE A 135 -13.77 13.25 22.50
C ILE A 135 -13.22 12.70 21.19
N TYR A 136 -14.09 12.16 20.35
CA TYR A 136 -13.69 11.57 19.08
C TYR A 136 -12.68 10.40 19.20
N PRO A 137 -13.02 9.30 19.92
CA PRO A 137 -12.15 8.15 20.11
C PRO A 137 -12.05 7.30 18.82
N VAL A 138 -11.27 7.78 17.85
CA VAL A 138 -10.92 7.00 16.65
C VAL A 138 -10.00 5.86 17.05
N THR A 139 -10.32 4.67 16.56
CA THR A 139 -9.50 3.48 16.76
C THR A 139 -8.55 3.30 15.57
N CYS A 140 -7.33 2.82 15.81
CA CYS A 140 -6.43 2.42 14.73
C CYS A 140 -7.04 1.30 13.87
N ARG A 141 -7.95 0.49 14.44
CA ARG A 141 -8.71 -0.50 13.67
C ARG A 141 -9.74 0.09 12.72
N SER A 142 -10.39 1.21 13.06
CA SER A 142 -11.24 1.89 12.08
C SER A 142 -10.43 2.49 10.94
N GLU A 143 -9.22 3.00 11.23
CA GLU A 143 -8.34 3.51 10.16
C GLU A 143 -7.85 2.40 9.22
N ILE A 144 -7.47 1.24 9.75
CA ILE A 144 -7.00 0.16 8.87
C ILE A 144 -8.13 -0.39 7.99
N PHE A 145 -9.38 -0.46 8.50
CA PHE A 145 -10.51 -0.88 7.66
C PHE A 145 -10.79 0.12 6.54
N GLU A 146 -10.73 1.42 6.81
CA GLU A 146 -10.85 2.45 5.76
C GLU A 146 -9.71 2.36 4.74
N VAL A 147 -8.48 2.08 5.17
CA VAL A 147 -7.35 1.89 4.25
C VAL A 147 -7.51 0.60 3.45
N GLN A 148 -8.03 -0.48 4.04
CA GLN A 148 -8.32 -1.75 3.36
C GLN A 148 -9.43 -1.58 2.31
N GLU A 149 -10.49 -0.84 2.63
CA GLU A 149 -11.56 -0.48 1.69
C GLU A 149 -10.98 0.25 0.47
N LYS A 150 -10.25 1.36 0.70
CA LYS A 150 -9.59 2.14 -0.36
C LYS A 150 -8.59 1.31 -1.16
N TYR A 151 -7.89 0.39 -0.50
CA TYR A 151 -6.96 -0.51 -1.19
C TYR A 151 -7.68 -1.48 -2.11
N ILE A 152 -8.81 -2.05 -1.69
CA ILE A 152 -9.63 -2.94 -2.52
C ILE A 152 -10.25 -2.17 -3.70
N GLU A 153 -10.72 -0.94 -3.48
CA GLU A 153 -11.18 -0.05 -4.56
C GLU A 153 -10.05 0.23 -5.56
N ALA A 154 -8.87 0.63 -5.09
CA ALA A 154 -7.72 0.88 -5.95
C ALA A 154 -7.26 -0.38 -6.72
N LEU A 155 -7.43 -1.57 -6.14
CA LEU A 155 -7.18 -2.84 -6.84
C LEU A 155 -8.18 -3.07 -7.97
N ARG A 156 -9.46 -2.76 -7.78
CA ARG A 156 -10.49 -2.86 -8.82
C ARG A 156 -10.23 -1.87 -9.95
N ASP A 157 -9.93 -0.62 -9.60
CA ASP A 157 -9.54 0.42 -10.57
C ASP A 157 -8.32 -0.01 -11.40
N MET A 158 -7.29 -0.58 -10.76
CA MET A 158 -6.11 -1.08 -11.46
C MET A 158 -6.44 -2.23 -12.41
N LEU A 159 -7.35 -3.12 -12.02
CA LEU A 159 -7.82 -4.22 -12.87
C LEU A 159 -8.64 -3.71 -14.07
N ASP A 160 -9.45 -2.67 -13.88
CA ASP A 160 -10.18 -2.00 -14.96
C ASP A 160 -9.24 -1.32 -15.95
N GLU A 161 -8.19 -0.68 -15.44
CA GLU A 161 -7.15 -0.09 -16.29
C GLU A 161 -6.40 -1.16 -17.09
N VAL A 162 -6.06 -2.30 -16.48
CA VAL A 162 -5.46 -3.45 -17.19
C VAL A 162 -6.40 -3.96 -18.30
N SER A 163 -7.70 -4.07 -18.03
CA SER A 163 -8.70 -4.51 -19.01
C SER A 163 -8.83 -3.53 -20.19
N THR A 164 -8.75 -2.23 -19.91
CA THR A 164 -8.78 -1.15 -20.90
C THR A 164 -7.51 -1.16 -21.75
N TYR A 165 -6.35 -1.25 -21.11
CA TYR A 165 -5.04 -1.33 -21.75
C TYR A 165 -4.94 -2.54 -22.70
N LEU A 166 -5.35 -3.73 -22.24
CA LEU A 166 -5.38 -4.93 -23.07
C LEU A 166 -6.35 -4.79 -24.25
N GLY A 167 -7.46 -4.06 -24.07
CA GLY A 167 -8.37 -3.70 -25.15
C GLY A 167 -7.74 -2.79 -26.21
N GLY A 168 -7.00 -1.77 -25.78
CA GLY A 168 -6.29 -0.86 -26.67
C GLY A 168 -5.20 -1.56 -27.49
N LEU A 169 -4.57 -2.59 -26.92
CA LEU A 169 -3.59 -3.41 -27.63
C LEU A 169 -4.20 -4.17 -28.83
N VAL A 170 -5.48 -4.56 -28.75
CA VAL A 170 -6.20 -5.20 -29.89
C VAL A 170 -6.51 -4.18 -30.99
N ALA A 171 -6.87 -2.96 -30.61
CA ALA A 171 -7.29 -1.91 -31.54
C ALA A 171 -6.11 -1.25 -32.29
N THR A 172 -4.89 -1.41 -31.79
CA THR A 172 -3.69 -0.81 -32.37
C THR A 172 -3.12 -1.71 -33.47
N PRO A 173 -3.06 -1.28 -34.75
CA PRO A 173 -2.30 -2.01 -35.77
C PRO A 173 -0.81 -1.98 -35.40
N ALA A 174 -0.11 -3.11 -35.59
CA ALA A 174 1.28 -3.31 -35.15
C ALA A 174 2.33 -2.39 -35.84
N ILE A 175 1.91 -1.48 -36.71
CA ILE A 175 2.76 -0.63 -37.55
C ILE A 175 2.26 0.81 -37.47
N THR A 176 2.77 1.58 -36.52
CA THR A 176 2.77 3.04 -36.67
C THR A 176 4.01 3.64 -36.02
N THR A 177 5.20 3.10 -36.33
CA THR A 177 6.46 3.80 -36.06
C THR A 177 7.49 3.43 -37.12
N ALA A 178 7.39 4.11 -38.27
CA ALA A 178 8.47 4.45 -39.20
C ALA A 178 7.82 4.71 -40.55
N ASN A 179 7.60 5.99 -40.88
CA ASN A 179 7.68 6.58 -42.22
C ASN A 179 6.91 7.90 -42.27
N THR A 180 7.37 8.91 -41.52
CA THR A 180 7.08 10.31 -41.87
C THR A 180 8.23 11.22 -41.44
N GLU A 181 9.42 10.99 -41.97
CA GLU A 181 10.44 12.05 -42.05
C GLU A 181 10.16 12.99 -43.23
N THR A 182 8.92 13.42 -43.43
CA THR A 182 8.63 14.60 -44.24
C THR A 182 7.23 15.13 -43.91
N SER A 183 7.09 15.94 -42.87
CA SER A 183 6.24 17.12 -42.87
C SER A 183 6.35 17.90 -41.57
N MET A 184 6.20 19.21 -41.72
CA MET A 184 6.45 20.22 -40.71
C MET A 184 5.45 20.18 -39.56
N GLU A 185 5.84 20.81 -38.45
CA GLU A 185 5.05 21.24 -37.29
C GLU A 185 3.54 21.01 -37.37
N GLY A 186 3.05 20.05 -36.57
CA GLY A 186 1.61 19.82 -36.38
C GLY A 186 1.34 18.46 -35.77
N GLU A 187 0.87 18.46 -34.52
CA GLU A 187 0.28 17.33 -33.79
C GLU A 187 1.12 16.04 -33.70
N LYS A 188 1.74 15.84 -32.53
CA LYS A 188 2.16 14.51 -32.05
C LYS A 188 0.93 13.61 -32.02
N GLY A 189 0.75 12.84 -33.10
CA GLY A 189 -0.35 11.90 -33.29
C GLY A 189 -0.46 10.94 -32.12
N GLN A 190 -1.67 10.90 -31.56
CA GLN A 190 -2.12 10.00 -30.51
C GLN A 190 -1.80 8.54 -30.82
N LEU A 191 -0.79 8.00 -30.16
CA LEU A 191 -0.80 6.60 -29.73
C LEU A 191 0.13 6.37 -28.53
N GLU A 192 0.01 7.23 -27.53
CA GLU A 192 0.56 6.99 -26.20
C GLU A 192 -0.37 5.97 -25.52
N CYS A 193 -0.14 4.68 -25.78
CA CYS A 193 -0.80 3.58 -25.06
C CYS A 193 -0.76 3.92 -23.56
N ASP A 194 -1.88 3.84 -22.82
CA ASP A 194 -2.13 4.34 -21.44
C ASP A 194 -1.21 3.74 -20.33
N GLY A 195 -0.01 3.30 -20.67
CA GLY A 195 1.03 2.88 -19.75
C GLY A 195 1.39 3.88 -18.64
N PRO A 196 1.45 5.22 -18.85
CA PRO A 196 1.65 6.13 -17.73
C PRO A 196 0.47 6.11 -16.74
N ALA A 197 -0.78 6.00 -17.20
CA ALA A 197 -1.96 5.91 -16.35
C ALA A 197 -1.96 4.61 -15.52
N LEU A 198 -1.63 3.48 -16.15
CA LEU A 198 -1.49 2.19 -15.48
C LEU A 198 -0.42 2.21 -14.37
N ARG A 199 0.71 2.89 -14.61
CA ARG A 199 1.78 3.07 -13.62
C ARG A 199 1.34 3.96 -12.46
N GLU A 200 0.59 5.03 -12.74
CA GLU A 200 0.05 5.93 -11.73
C GLU A 200 -0.94 5.18 -10.81
N LYS A 201 -1.88 4.42 -11.39
CA LYS A 201 -2.80 3.56 -10.63
C LYS A 201 -2.03 2.55 -9.78
N MET A 202 -1.00 1.91 -10.31
CA MET A 202 -0.17 1.00 -9.52
C MET A 202 0.61 1.70 -8.39
N ALA A 203 1.10 2.92 -8.62
CA ALA A 203 1.76 3.73 -7.59
C ALA A 203 0.78 4.06 -6.44
N SER A 204 -0.47 4.36 -6.78
CA SER A 204 -1.54 4.57 -5.80
C SER A 204 -1.78 3.31 -4.95
N VAL A 205 -1.88 2.13 -5.58
CA VAL A 205 -2.04 0.84 -4.89
C VAL A 205 -0.84 0.54 -3.97
N LYS A 206 0.39 0.78 -4.44
CA LYS A 206 1.61 0.61 -3.63
C LYS A 206 1.61 1.54 -2.42
N SER A 207 1.21 2.81 -2.59
CA SER A 207 1.15 3.80 -1.51
C SER A 207 0.08 3.45 -0.45
N LEU A 208 -1.06 2.90 -0.88
CA LEU A 208 -2.10 2.43 0.02
C LEU A 208 -1.65 1.18 0.78
N TYR A 209 -0.92 0.27 0.13
CA TYR A 209 -0.34 -0.89 0.79
C TYR A 209 0.69 -0.50 1.85
N THR A 210 1.60 0.44 1.54
CA THR A 210 2.57 0.91 2.53
C THR A 210 1.85 1.57 3.70
N LYS A 211 0.85 2.42 3.45
CA LYS A 211 0.01 3.00 4.50
C LYS A 211 -0.68 1.92 5.35
N MET A 212 -1.31 0.93 4.73
CA MET A 212 -1.96 -0.19 5.41
C MET A 212 -0.98 -0.92 6.34
N HIS A 213 0.25 -1.13 5.90
CA HIS A 213 1.28 -1.79 6.69
C HIS A 213 1.69 -0.98 7.94
N HIS A 214 1.81 0.35 7.81
CA HIS A 214 2.07 1.23 8.96
C HIS A 214 0.91 1.20 9.96
N GLU A 215 -0.34 1.24 9.47
CA GLU A 215 -1.53 1.17 10.31
C GLU A 215 -1.69 -0.19 11.00
N LEU A 216 -1.30 -1.28 10.34
CA LEU A 216 -1.34 -2.64 10.88
C LEU A 216 -0.52 -2.78 12.16
N ALA A 217 0.70 -2.24 12.16
CA ALA A 217 1.58 -2.29 13.33
C ALA A 217 0.93 -1.65 14.57
N MET A 218 0.15 -0.58 14.38
CA MET A 218 -0.56 0.11 15.45
C MET A 218 -1.86 -0.60 15.83
N ALA A 219 -2.64 -1.05 14.85
CA ALA A 219 -3.89 -1.79 15.06
C ALA A 219 -3.68 -3.10 15.86
N LYS A 220 -2.52 -3.75 15.69
CA LYS A 220 -2.11 -4.96 16.42
C LYS A 220 -1.84 -4.74 17.91
N ARG A 221 -1.49 -3.51 18.32
CA ARG A 221 -1.11 -3.14 19.70
C ARG A 221 -2.28 -2.53 20.48
N GLU A 222 -3.40 -2.32 19.81
CA GLU A 222 -4.56 -1.64 20.35
C GLU A 222 -5.52 -2.60 21.06
N ILE A 223 -5.97 -2.21 22.26
CA ILE A 223 -7.08 -2.86 22.96
C ILE A 223 -8.38 -2.40 22.30
N ALA A 224 -9.14 -3.32 21.72
CA ALA A 224 -10.31 -2.98 20.92
C ALA A 224 -11.54 -3.82 21.27
N TRP A 225 -12.72 -3.24 21.07
CA TRP A 225 -13.97 -3.98 21.00
C TRP A 225 -14.34 -4.15 19.52
N GLY A 226 -14.36 -5.39 19.02
CA GLY A 226 -14.65 -5.66 17.61
C GLY A 226 -14.66 -7.14 17.26
N LYS A 227 -14.90 -7.46 15.98
CA LYS A 227 -15.06 -8.82 15.47
C LYS A 227 -13.71 -9.49 15.15
N LEU A 228 -12.93 -8.86 14.27
CA LEU A 228 -11.66 -9.40 13.76
C LEU A 228 -10.51 -9.27 14.76
N ARG A 229 -9.77 -10.37 14.97
CA ARG A 229 -8.56 -10.38 15.84
C ARG A 229 -7.38 -9.78 15.10
N ALA A 230 -6.34 -9.45 15.86
CA ALA A 230 -5.08 -8.98 15.28
C ALA A 230 -4.46 -10.00 14.30
N LYS A 231 -4.62 -11.31 14.54
CA LYS A 231 -4.18 -12.36 13.62
C LYS A 231 -4.95 -12.31 12.30
N ASP A 232 -6.27 -12.17 12.38
CA ASP A 232 -7.15 -12.15 11.21
C ASP A 232 -6.86 -10.92 10.35
N ILE A 233 -6.68 -9.73 10.95
CA ILE A 233 -6.31 -8.49 10.24
C ILE A 233 -4.93 -8.62 9.56
N THR A 234 -3.97 -9.31 10.21
CA THR A 234 -2.65 -9.58 9.61
C THR A 234 -2.78 -10.49 8.40
N ALA A 235 -3.57 -11.56 8.51
CA ALA A 235 -3.84 -12.47 7.40
C ALA A 235 -4.48 -11.73 6.21
N ILE A 236 -5.44 -10.83 6.44
CA ILE A 236 -6.01 -9.98 5.37
C ILE A 236 -4.90 -9.18 4.68
N SER A 237 -4.03 -8.51 5.44
CA SER A 237 -2.91 -7.75 4.87
C SER A 237 -1.93 -8.61 4.08
N ASP A 238 -1.66 -9.85 4.54
CA ASP A 238 -0.83 -10.81 3.81
C ASP A 238 -1.49 -11.27 2.50
N HIS A 239 -2.81 -11.46 2.49
CA HIS A 239 -3.56 -11.75 1.26
C HIS A 239 -3.51 -10.56 0.29
N CYS A 240 -3.69 -9.33 0.76
CA CYS A 240 -3.51 -8.12 -0.04
C CYS A 240 -2.10 -8.05 -0.65
N ARG A 241 -1.05 -8.37 0.13
CA ARG A 241 0.33 -8.44 -0.37
C ARG A 241 0.48 -9.47 -1.50
N ARG A 242 -0.14 -10.64 -1.37
CA ARG A 242 -0.09 -11.69 -2.41
C ARG A 242 -0.76 -11.24 -3.70
N ILE A 243 -1.80 -10.42 -3.62
CA ILE A 243 -2.48 -9.80 -4.78
C ILE A 243 -1.60 -8.72 -5.41
N LEU A 244 -0.91 -7.91 -4.60
CA LEU A 244 -0.04 -6.83 -5.07
C LEU A 244 1.08 -7.31 -6.02
N MET A 245 1.66 -8.49 -5.76
CA MET A 245 2.81 -9.00 -6.51
C MET A 245 2.54 -9.21 -8.01
N PRO A 246 1.52 -10.01 -8.42
CA PRO A 246 1.22 -10.20 -9.84
C PRO A 246 0.66 -8.94 -10.53
N LEU A 247 -0.11 -8.11 -9.82
CA LEU A 247 -0.55 -6.79 -10.31
C LEU A 247 0.62 -5.85 -10.59
N GLY A 248 1.66 -5.89 -9.76
CA GLY A 248 2.90 -5.17 -10.02
C GLY A 248 3.60 -5.62 -11.28
N GLY A 249 3.52 -6.91 -11.62
CA GLY A 249 3.95 -7.41 -12.92
C GLY A 249 3.14 -6.80 -14.08
N MET A 250 1.81 -6.86 -13.99
CA MET A 250 0.92 -6.31 -15.04
C MET A 250 1.15 -4.81 -15.28
N ALA A 251 1.50 -4.05 -14.24
CA ALA A 251 1.82 -2.62 -14.38
C ALA A 251 3.06 -2.34 -15.25
N HIS A 252 3.95 -3.30 -15.44
CA HIS A 252 5.15 -3.19 -16.28
C HIS A 252 4.92 -3.66 -17.73
N LEU A 253 3.71 -4.12 -18.06
CA LEU A 253 3.37 -4.57 -19.41
C LEU A 253 3.66 -3.52 -20.50
N PRO A 254 3.37 -2.22 -20.30
CA PRO A 254 3.72 -1.18 -21.28
C PRO A 254 5.23 -1.08 -21.55
N ASP A 255 6.06 -1.30 -20.53
CA ASP A 255 7.52 -1.20 -20.64
C ASP A 255 8.09 -2.38 -21.41
N ILE A 256 7.53 -3.57 -21.15
CA ILE A 256 7.88 -4.80 -21.85
C ILE A 256 7.50 -4.64 -23.32
N LEU A 257 6.30 -4.12 -23.60
CA LEU A 257 5.82 -3.87 -24.96
C LEU A 257 6.64 -2.81 -25.69
N GLY A 258 6.96 -1.69 -25.01
CA GLY A 258 7.81 -0.63 -25.55
C GLY A 258 9.20 -1.15 -25.93
N ARG A 259 9.85 -1.92 -25.06
CA ARG A 259 11.15 -2.55 -25.35
C ARG A 259 11.10 -3.55 -26.51
N ILE A 260 10.01 -4.32 -26.62
CA ILE A 260 9.81 -5.22 -27.76
C ILE A 260 9.65 -4.42 -29.05
N ALA A 261 9.00 -3.25 -28.98
CA ALA A 261 8.82 -2.37 -30.12
C ALA A 261 10.11 -1.71 -30.59
N GLU A 262 10.90 -1.16 -29.67
CA GLU A 262 12.21 -0.54 -29.94
C GLU A 262 13.20 -1.55 -30.58
N GLY A 263 13.14 -2.82 -30.19
CA GLY A 263 13.99 -3.89 -30.74
C GLY A 263 13.56 -4.41 -32.12
N GLY A 264 12.75 -3.67 -32.89
CA GLY A 264 12.25 -4.07 -34.21
C GLY A 264 11.38 -5.34 -34.17
N GLY A 265 10.80 -5.65 -33.01
CA GLY A 265 10.01 -6.86 -32.78
C GLY A 265 8.77 -6.97 -33.67
N TRP A 266 8.27 -5.85 -34.20
CA TRP A 266 7.06 -5.74 -34.99
C TRP A 266 7.27 -5.53 -36.51
N VAL A 267 8.49 -5.26 -36.97
CA VAL A 267 8.80 -4.97 -38.39
C VAL A 267 9.47 -6.17 -39.07
N ARG A 268 9.08 -6.57 -40.29
CA ARG A 268 9.82 -7.57 -41.09
C ARG A 268 11.04 -6.90 -41.73
N HIS A 269 12.24 -7.50 -41.65
CA HIS A 269 13.31 -7.15 -42.58
C HIS A 269 12.87 -7.66 -43.95
N GLU A 270 12.56 -6.75 -44.87
CA GLU A 270 12.52 -7.06 -46.29
C GLU A 270 13.92 -7.52 -46.70
N HIS A 271 14.02 -8.72 -47.25
CA HIS A 271 15.17 -9.05 -48.08
C HIS A 271 15.02 -8.29 -49.39
N THR A 272 15.86 -7.30 -49.61
CA THR A 272 16.33 -7.03 -50.96
C THR A 272 17.24 -8.20 -51.35
N PRO A 273 16.87 -9.03 -52.35
CA PRO A 273 17.76 -10.08 -52.81
C PRO A 273 18.90 -9.43 -53.61
N ASP A 274 19.96 -9.01 -52.94
CA ASP A 274 21.23 -8.71 -53.61
C ASP A 274 21.97 -10.02 -53.84
N SER A 275 21.62 -10.70 -54.93
CA SER A 275 22.54 -11.39 -55.85
C SER A 275 21.75 -12.40 -56.68
N GLU A 276 21.87 -12.25 -57.99
CA GLU A 276 21.47 -13.24 -58.98
C GLU A 276 22.13 -14.58 -58.68
N ASP A 277 21.34 -15.61 -58.35
CA ASP A 277 21.73 -16.98 -58.66
C ASP A 277 20.49 -17.84 -58.90
N LYS A 278 20.47 -18.44 -60.08
CA LYS A 278 19.46 -19.39 -60.53
C LYS A 278 19.84 -20.78 -60.04
N ASP A 279 18.79 -21.52 -59.71
CA ASP A 279 18.68 -22.97 -59.64
C ASP A 279 18.72 -23.67 -58.26
N GLN A 280 17.76 -24.60 -58.19
CA GLN A 280 17.53 -25.72 -57.27
C GLN A 280 16.58 -25.51 -56.09
N LYS A 281 15.42 -26.16 -56.28
CA LYS A 281 14.26 -26.34 -55.41
C LYS A 281 14.63 -26.80 -54.00
N SER A 282 13.99 -26.18 -53.01
CA SER A 282 13.30 -26.94 -51.96
C SER A 282 12.05 -26.18 -51.49
N GLU A 283 10.96 -26.93 -51.41
CA GLU A 283 9.61 -26.49 -51.06
C GLU A 283 9.52 -26.04 -49.60
N PHE A 284 9.71 -24.75 -49.28
CA PHE A 284 9.11 -24.14 -48.07
C PHE A 284 9.22 -22.60 -48.05
N LYS A 285 8.50 -21.89 -48.93
CA LYS A 285 8.31 -20.43 -48.80
C LYS A 285 6.85 -20.06 -49.05
N ARG A 286 5.94 -20.47 -48.15
CA ARG A 286 4.68 -19.73 -47.97
C ARG A 286 5.02 -18.43 -47.25
N SER A 287 5.35 -17.40 -48.02
CA SER A 287 5.42 -16.03 -47.51
C SER A 287 3.98 -15.56 -47.32
N TYR A 288 3.46 -15.61 -46.10
CA TYR A 288 2.22 -14.92 -45.74
C TYR A 288 2.40 -13.42 -46.01
N GLY A 289 1.35 -12.79 -46.55
CA GLY A 289 1.29 -11.33 -46.68
C GLY A 289 1.35 -10.65 -45.31
N GLN A 290 1.87 -9.42 -45.26
CA GLN A 290 1.92 -8.62 -44.02
C GLN A 290 0.54 -8.47 -43.38
N GLU A 291 -0.48 -8.29 -44.22
CA GLU A 291 -1.89 -8.20 -43.82
C GLU A 291 -2.41 -9.53 -43.21
N GLU A 292 -2.06 -10.69 -43.79
CA GLU A 292 -2.50 -11.99 -43.26
C GLU A 292 -1.87 -12.27 -41.89
N TYR A 293 -0.61 -11.90 -41.70
CA TYR A 293 0.07 -12.04 -40.40
C TYR A 293 -0.54 -11.14 -39.32
N GLU A 294 -0.87 -9.89 -39.67
CA GLU A 294 -1.52 -8.95 -38.77
C GLU A 294 -2.93 -9.40 -38.39
N ILE A 295 -3.71 -9.88 -39.35
CA ILE A 295 -5.06 -10.43 -39.12
C ILE A 295 -4.97 -11.65 -38.18
N ILE A 296 -4.00 -12.55 -38.41
CA ILE A 296 -3.77 -13.71 -37.55
C ILE A 296 -3.38 -13.30 -36.12
N TRP A 297 -2.45 -12.35 -36.00
CA TRP A 297 -2.02 -11.83 -34.71
C TRP A 297 -3.18 -11.16 -33.96
N GLN A 298 -3.92 -10.27 -34.63
CA GLN A 298 -5.09 -9.59 -34.06
C GLN A 298 -6.15 -10.58 -33.60
N ASN A 299 -6.45 -11.61 -34.38
CA ASN A 299 -7.43 -12.64 -33.99
C ASN A 299 -6.98 -13.42 -32.76
N SER A 300 -5.70 -13.78 -32.68
CA SER A 300 -5.14 -14.52 -31.54
C SER A 300 -5.09 -13.67 -30.25
N ILE A 301 -4.72 -12.39 -30.36
CA ILE A 301 -4.70 -11.45 -29.23
C ILE A 301 -6.11 -11.06 -28.83
N ALA A 302 -7.05 -10.91 -29.76
CA ALA A 302 -8.46 -10.64 -29.46
C ALA A 302 -9.09 -11.77 -28.63
N ALA A 303 -8.89 -13.03 -29.04
CA ALA A 303 -9.38 -14.20 -28.30
C ALA A 303 -8.79 -14.27 -26.87
N LEU A 304 -7.50 -13.94 -26.75
CA LEU A 304 -6.81 -13.85 -25.47
C LEU A 304 -7.39 -12.75 -24.57
N VAL A 305 -7.56 -11.55 -25.12
CA VAL A 305 -8.02 -10.35 -24.39
C VAL A 305 -9.46 -10.53 -23.94
N GLU A 306 -10.32 -11.16 -24.74
CA GLU A 306 -11.69 -11.47 -24.34
C GLU A 306 -11.72 -12.42 -23.12
N SER A 307 -10.93 -13.49 -23.16
CA SER A 307 -10.80 -14.41 -22.03
C SER A 307 -10.23 -13.72 -20.77
N ALA A 308 -9.27 -12.81 -20.96
CA ALA A 308 -8.70 -11.98 -19.91
C ALA A 308 -9.75 -11.06 -19.28
N ARG A 309 -10.58 -10.38 -20.07
CA ARG A 309 -11.62 -9.46 -19.60
C ARG A 309 -12.66 -10.15 -18.71
N ILE A 310 -13.19 -11.29 -19.15
CA ILE A 310 -14.16 -12.09 -18.39
C ILE A 310 -13.57 -12.53 -17.03
N THR A 311 -12.28 -12.91 -17.05
CA THR A 311 -11.57 -13.34 -15.85
C THR A 311 -11.32 -12.16 -14.90
N VAL A 312 -10.87 -11.02 -15.43
CA VAL A 312 -10.64 -9.79 -14.66
C VAL A 312 -11.92 -9.32 -13.98
N GLU A 313 -13.06 -9.35 -14.68
CA GLU A 313 -14.36 -9.00 -14.07
C GLU A 313 -14.71 -9.95 -12.92
N SER A 314 -14.50 -11.26 -13.12
CA SER A 314 -14.72 -12.26 -12.07
C SER A 314 -13.77 -12.07 -10.86
N ILE A 315 -12.55 -11.59 -11.09
CA ILE A 315 -11.60 -11.22 -10.03
C ILE A 315 -12.08 -10.00 -9.26
N LYS A 316 -12.61 -8.97 -9.95
CA LYS A 316 -13.20 -7.79 -9.30
C LYS A 316 -14.40 -8.16 -8.43
N ASP A 317 -15.28 -9.02 -8.94
CA ASP A 317 -16.40 -9.56 -8.17
C ASP A 317 -15.93 -10.34 -6.94
N GLY A 318 -14.80 -11.07 -7.05
CA GLY A 318 -14.15 -11.73 -5.92
C GLY A 318 -13.62 -10.77 -4.87
N LEU A 319 -13.03 -9.65 -5.27
CA LEU A 319 -12.60 -8.60 -4.34
C LEU A 319 -13.79 -7.99 -3.60
N GLU A 320 -14.89 -7.73 -4.30
CA GLU A 320 -16.13 -7.24 -3.70
C GLU A 320 -16.75 -8.25 -2.73
N HIS A 321 -16.81 -9.53 -3.12
CA HIS A 321 -17.29 -10.61 -2.27
C HIS A 321 -16.49 -10.70 -0.97
N ALA A 322 -15.15 -10.70 -1.05
CA ALA A 322 -14.30 -10.73 0.13
C ALA A 322 -14.50 -9.50 1.02
N ALA A 323 -14.64 -8.31 0.42
CA ALA A 323 -14.87 -7.07 1.16
C ALA A 323 -16.23 -7.06 1.89
N LEU A 324 -17.28 -7.59 1.26
CA LEU A 324 -18.62 -7.75 1.84
C LEU A 324 -18.64 -8.79 2.97
N GLN A 325 -17.97 -9.93 2.78
CA GLN A 325 -17.89 -10.99 3.79
C GLN A 325 -17.12 -10.53 5.02
N LEU A 326 -16.02 -9.80 4.82
CA LEU A 326 -15.21 -9.25 5.92
C LEU A 326 -15.83 -8.03 6.59
N GLU A 327 -16.99 -7.55 6.10
CA GLU A 327 -17.65 -6.31 6.53
C GLU A 327 -16.74 -5.07 6.45
N ILE A 328 -15.78 -5.09 5.51
CA ILE A 328 -14.94 -3.93 5.18
C ILE A 328 -15.82 -2.91 4.43
N ILE A 329 -16.61 -3.38 3.46
CA ILE A 329 -17.66 -2.61 2.79
C ILE A 329 -18.98 -2.92 3.48
N PRO A 330 -19.81 -1.91 3.81
CA PRO A 330 -21.12 -2.13 4.42
C PRO A 330 -22.04 -2.89 3.45
N LYS A 331 -22.74 -3.92 3.96
CA LYS A 331 -23.75 -4.62 3.16
C LYS A 331 -24.86 -3.65 2.72
N PRO A 332 -25.31 -3.71 1.46
CA PRO A 332 -26.37 -2.83 0.95
C PRO A 332 -27.61 -2.93 1.85
N GLY A 333 -28.14 -1.78 2.28
CA GLY A 333 -29.31 -1.69 3.16
C GLY A 333 -29.05 -1.72 4.67
N THR A 334 -27.79 -1.86 5.14
CA THR A 334 -27.47 -1.89 6.57
C THR A 334 -27.19 -0.48 7.13
N ARG A 335 -27.82 -0.14 8.26
CA ARG A 335 -27.62 1.15 8.94
C ARG A 335 -26.34 1.10 9.78
N TYR A 336 -25.25 1.69 9.29
CA TYR A 336 -24.01 1.81 10.07
C TYR A 336 -24.20 2.84 11.19
N TYR A 337 -24.39 2.39 12.44
CA TYR A 337 -24.29 3.23 13.63
C TYR A 337 -23.07 2.82 14.42
N PHE A 338 -22.03 3.66 14.40
CA PHE A 338 -21.64 4.48 15.55
C PHE A 338 -20.45 5.32 15.07
N TRP A 339 -20.64 6.64 14.99
CA TRP A 339 -19.54 7.61 15.11
C TRP A 339 -18.65 7.96 13.88
N LEU A 340 -19.10 7.75 12.64
CA LEU A 340 -18.50 8.32 11.42
C LEU A 340 -19.54 9.18 10.67
N PRO A 341 -19.39 10.51 10.62
CA PRO A 341 -20.30 11.35 9.86
C PRO A 341 -19.84 11.42 8.40
N GLY A 342 -20.69 10.95 7.47
CA GLY A 342 -20.48 11.08 6.03
C GLY A 342 -20.82 9.87 5.15
N VAL A 343 -21.22 8.73 5.72
CA VAL A 343 -21.53 7.53 4.91
C VAL A 343 -22.89 7.71 4.24
N LYS A 344 -22.89 7.76 2.90
CA LYS A 344 -24.10 7.78 2.06
C LYS A 344 -24.92 6.52 2.34
N ARG A 345 -26.25 6.67 2.43
CA ARG A 345 -27.16 5.52 2.36
C ARG A 345 -26.90 4.81 1.03
N THR A 346 -26.43 3.57 1.07
CA THR A 346 -26.65 2.66 -0.06
C THR A 346 -28.14 2.36 -0.11
N GLU A 347 -28.78 2.64 -1.24
CA GLU A 347 -30.16 2.24 -1.47
C GLU A 347 -30.29 0.73 -1.24
N LYS A 348 -31.42 0.33 -0.66
CA LYS A 348 -31.75 -1.09 -0.51
C LYS A 348 -32.00 -1.65 -1.91
N THR A 349 -30.97 -2.18 -2.56
CA THR A 349 -31.18 -3.15 -3.63
C THR A 349 -31.72 -4.41 -2.98
N ASP A 350 -32.93 -4.78 -3.36
CA ASP A 350 -33.65 -5.92 -2.84
C ASP A 350 -32.89 -7.21 -3.20
N LEU A 351 -32.21 -7.80 -2.21
CA LEU A 351 -31.33 -8.97 -2.38
C LEU A 351 -32.10 -10.25 -2.75
N GLU A 352 -33.43 -10.22 -2.71
CA GLU A 352 -34.31 -11.36 -2.98
C GLU A 352 -35.08 -11.25 -4.31
N ALA A 353 -34.92 -10.17 -5.09
CA ALA A 353 -35.72 -9.92 -6.29
C ALA A 353 -35.11 -10.46 -7.61
N GLU A 354 -33.86 -10.91 -7.62
CA GLU A 354 -33.20 -11.46 -8.82
C GLU A 354 -32.70 -12.88 -8.56
N GLY A 355 -33.40 -13.87 -9.14
CA GLY A 355 -33.11 -15.29 -9.00
C GLY A 355 -31.76 -15.75 -9.56
N GLU A 356 -31.33 -16.93 -9.10
CA GLU A 356 -30.25 -17.85 -9.54
C GLU A 356 -28.84 -17.32 -9.88
N VAL A 357 -28.59 -16.02 -9.99
CA VAL A 357 -27.25 -15.48 -10.24
C VAL A 357 -26.48 -15.39 -8.92
N ILE A 358 -25.43 -16.20 -8.77
CA ILE A 358 -24.54 -16.15 -7.60
C ILE A 358 -23.78 -14.82 -7.61
N LYS A 359 -24.30 -13.84 -6.86
CA LYS A 359 -23.69 -12.51 -6.71
C LYS A 359 -22.58 -12.48 -5.65
N PRO A 360 -21.68 -11.47 -5.73
CA PRO A 360 -20.75 -11.17 -4.65
C PRO A 360 -21.47 -11.08 -3.29
N GLY A 361 -21.01 -11.87 -2.33
CA GLY A 361 -21.58 -11.96 -0.98
C GLY A 361 -22.33 -13.27 -0.69
N ASN A 362 -22.62 -14.08 -1.71
CA ASN A 362 -23.13 -15.43 -1.51
C ASN A 362 -22.02 -16.39 -1.03
N PRO A 363 -22.25 -17.26 -0.03
CA PRO A 363 -21.23 -18.20 0.49
C PRO A 363 -20.71 -19.21 -0.55
N GLN A 364 -21.40 -19.42 -1.67
CA GLN A 364 -20.95 -20.30 -2.75
C GLN A 364 -20.09 -19.59 -3.81
N PHE A 365 -19.93 -18.27 -3.73
CA PHE A 365 -19.21 -17.48 -4.72
C PHE A 365 -17.74 -17.92 -4.86
N SER A 366 -17.06 -18.27 -3.75
CA SER A 366 -15.67 -18.74 -3.82
C SER A 366 -15.49 -20.04 -4.61
N LYS A 367 -16.52 -20.91 -4.67
CA LYS A 367 -16.50 -22.10 -5.53
C LYS A 367 -16.64 -21.69 -7.00
N LEU A 368 -17.62 -20.85 -7.31
CA LEU A 368 -17.83 -20.33 -8.67
C LEU A 368 -16.59 -19.62 -9.22
N LEU A 369 -15.93 -18.78 -8.42
CA LEU A 369 -14.68 -18.13 -8.84
C LEU A 369 -13.56 -19.15 -9.08
N GLY A 370 -13.50 -20.20 -8.26
CA GLY A 370 -12.58 -21.32 -8.46
C GLY A 370 -12.81 -22.02 -9.79
N ASP A 371 -14.07 -22.33 -10.11
CA ASP A 371 -14.46 -23.04 -11.33
C ASP A 371 -14.15 -22.19 -12.58
N LYS A 372 -14.47 -20.88 -12.54
CA LYS A 372 -14.11 -19.93 -13.60
C LYS A 372 -12.58 -19.83 -13.82
N LEU A 373 -11.78 -19.88 -12.76
CA LEU A 373 -10.32 -19.84 -12.89
C LEU A 373 -9.74 -21.15 -13.45
N VAL A 374 -10.34 -22.30 -13.12
CA VAL A 374 -9.99 -23.59 -13.72
C VAL A 374 -10.33 -23.56 -15.21
N GLU A 375 -11.52 -23.09 -15.56
CA GLU A 375 -11.97 -22.93 -16.94
C GLU A 375 -11.08 -21.97 -17.75
N PHE A 376 -10.63 -20.86 -17.14
CA PHE A 376 -9.63 -19.98 -17.75
C PHE A 376 -8.31 -20.72 -18.01
N SER A 377 -7.86 -21.54 -17.05
CA SER A 377 -6.60 -22.29 -17.19
C SER A 377 -6.65 -23.40 -18.25
N THR A 378 -7.82 -23.97 -18.52
CA THR A 378 -8.02 -24.95 -19.59
C THR A 378 -8.13 -24.27 -20.95
N ARG A 379 -8.93 -23.20 -21.07
CA ARG A 379 -9.04 -22.39 -22.30
C ARG A 379 -7.71 -21.77 -22.73
N ARG A 380 -6.79 -21.55 -21.78
CA ARG A 380 -5.43 -21.11 -22.08
C ARG A 380 -4.75 -22.00 -23.12
N VAL A 381 -4.91 -23.33 -23.00
CA VAL A 381 -4.29 -24.29 -23.92
C VAL A 381 -4.90 -24.14 -25.30
N GLU A 382 -6.22 -23.97 -25.39
CA GLU A 382 -6.95 -23.78 -26.65
C GLU A 382 -6.53 -22.49 -27.39
N ALA A 383 -6.33 -21.39 -26.64
CA ALA A 383 -5.84 -20.14 -27.22
C ALA A 383 -4.39 -20.27 -27.73
N LEU A 384 -3.56 -21.05 -27.03
CA LEU A 384 -2.17 -21.32 -27.44
C LEU A 384 -2.09 -22.26 -28.64
N THR A 385 -2.96 -23.28 -28.70
CA THR A 385 -3.04 -24.18 -29.86
C THR A 385 -3.56 -23.43 -31.08
N ALA A 386 -4.59 -22.60 -30.92
CA ALA A 386 -5.07 -21.73 -32.00
C ALA A 386 -3.96 -20.80 -32.51
N TRP A 387 -3.17 -20.19 -31.62
CA TRP A 387 -2.01 -19.38 -32.01
C TRP A 387 -0.95 -20.20 -32.77
N ALA A 388 -0.64 -21.42 -32.30
CA ALA A 388 0.34 -22.30 -32.94
C ALA A 388 -0.11 -22.77 -34.33
N ASP A 389 -1.39 -23.12 -34.45
CA ASP A 389 -2.03 -23.55 -35.70
C ASP A 389 -2.06 -22.40 -36.72
N CYS A 390 -2.37 -21.18 -36.28
CA CYS A 390 -2.35 -20.01 -37.16
C CYS A 390 -0.94 -19.65 -37.66
N LYS A 391 0.12 -20.01 -36.93
CA LYS A 391 1.52 -19.81 -37.35
C LYS A 391 2.06 -20.95 -38.22
N GLY A 392 1.33 -22.06 -38.35
CA GLY A 392 1.76 -23.22 -39.12
C GLY A 392 3.00 -23.91 -38.57
N LEU A 393 3.22 -23.84 -37.25
CA LEU A 393 4.39 -24.43 -36.59
C LEU A 393 4.30 -25.97 -36.63
N SER A 394 5.31 -26.63 -37.18
CA SER A 394 5.40 -28.10 -37.13
C SER A 394 5.79 -28.57 -35.72
N ALA A 395 5.44 -29.81 -35.35
CA ALA A 395 5.79 -30.38 -34.04
C ALA A 395 7.31 -30.29 -33.74
N ALA A 396 8.15 -30.43 -34.77
CA ALA A 396 9.61 -30.29 -34.66
C ALA A 396 10.05 -28.83 -34.38
N GLN A 397 9.33 -27.82 -34.88
CA GLN A 397 9.61 -26.41 -34.57
C GLN A 397 9.22 -26.04 -33.14
N ILE A 398 8.15 -26.64 -32.62
CA ILE A 398 7.73 -26.49 -31.21
C ILE A 398 8.79 -27.12 -30.29
N GLU A 399 9.30 -28.30 -30.63
CA GLU A 399 10.40 -28.95 -29.90
C GLU A 399 11.71 -28.13 -29.96
N LYS A 400 11.96 -27.44 -31.08
CA LYS A 400 13.07 -26.49 -31.22
C LYS A 400 12.89 -25.24 -30.35
N LEU A 401 11.66 -24.73 -30.19
CA LEU A 401 11.33 -23.63 -29.27
C LEU A 401 11.56 -24.00 -27.80
N GLN A 402 11.38 -25.28 -27.46
CA GLN A 402 11.59 -25.80 -26.10
C GLN A 402 13.07 -26.10 -25.78
N SER A 403 13.88 -26.47 -26.78
CA SER A 403 15.27 -26.92 -26.59
C SER A 403 16.32 -25.81 -26.62
N ILE A 404 16.03 -24.64 -27.19
CA ILE A 404 16.98 -23.52 -27.20
C ILE A 404 17.00 -22.84 -25.82
N GLY A 405 18.07 -23.11 -25.08
CA GLY A 405 18.42 -22.50 -23.79
C GLY A 405 18.74 -21.01 -23.86
N ASP A 406 19.04 -20.43 -22.69
CA ASP A 406 19.20 -19.00 -22.41
C ASP A 406 20.14 -18.26 -23.38
N PHE A 407 19.86 -16.98 -23.60
CA PHE A 407 20.46 -16.08 -24.59
C PHE A 407 21.99 -15.94 -24.45
N ASP A 408 22.73 -16.00 -25.56
CA ASP A 408 23.94 -15.18 -25.78
C ASP A 408 23.53 -14.03 -26.71
N ILE A 409 23.71 -12.78 -26.25
CA ILE A 409 23.20 -11.55 -26.89
C ILE A 409 24.01 -11.17 -28.15
N ASP A 410 25.13 -11.87 -28.40
CA ASP A 410 26.17 -11.44 -29.32
C ASP A 410 26.28 -12.25 -30.63
N GLU A 411 25.40 -13.23 -30.89
CA GLU A 411 25.40 -13.94 -32.18
C GLU A 411 24.52 -13.25 -33.24
N GLU A 412 25.14 -12.81 -34.33
CA GLU A 412 24.46 -12.25 -35.50
C GLU A 412 23.42 -13.24 -36.06
N PRO A 413 22.18 -12.79 -36.32
CA PRO A 413 21.10 -13.69 -36.67
C PRO A 413 21.21 -14.15 -38.13
N VAL A 414 21.52 -15.43 -38.34
CA VAL A 414 21.25 -16.11 -39.61
C VAL A 414 19.75 -16.01 -39.93
N ASP A 415 19.37 -15.77 -41.19
CA ASP A 415 18.02 -15.38 -41.70
C ASP A 415 16.77 -16.15 -41.25
N GLY A 416 16.93 -17.31 -40.61
CA GLY A 416 15.85 -18.06 -39.95
C GLY A 416 15.65 -17.73 -38.46
N HIS A 417 16.71 -17.29 -37.77
CA HIS A 417 16.71 -17.04 -36.32
C HIS A 417 15.92 -15.78 -35.96
N ALA A 418 15.94 -14.73 -36.79
CA ALA A 418 15.22 -13.49 -36.51
C ALA A 418 13.69 -13.67 -36.41
N ARG A 419 13.10 -14.53 -37.26
CA ARG A 419 11.65 -14.88 -37.20
C ARG A 419 11.33 -15.69 -35.95
N PHE A 420 12.12 -16.71 -35.70
CA PHE A 420 11.99 -17.58 -34.53
C PHE A 420 12.09 -16.80 -33.21
N LEU A 421 12.98 -15.81 -33.14
CA LEU A 421 13.14 -14.92 -31.98
C LEU A 421 11.95 -13.99 -31.78
N LYS A 422 11.23 -13.60 -32.83
CA LYS A 422 10.02 -12.76 -32.74
C LYS A 422 8.82 -13.57 -32.26
N ASP A 423 8.59 -14.73 -32.87
CA ASP A 423 7.49 -15.63 -32.48
C ASP A 423 7.63 -16.08 -31.03
N ARG A 424 8.87 -16.36 -30.57
CA ARG A 424 9.16 -16.72 -29.18
C ARG A 424 8.89 -15.57 -28.19
N ARG A 425 9.27 -14.34 -28.55
CA ARG A 425 9.00 -13.14 -27.71
C ARG A 425 7.50 -12.85 -27.58
N GLN A 426 6.76 -12.98 -28.68
CA GLN A 426 5.30 -12.83 -28.69
C GLN A 426 4.61 -13.90 -27.84
N LEU A 427 5.04 -15.16 -27.96
CA LEU A 427 4.54 -16.26 -27.15
C LEU A 427 4.78 -16.02 -25.65
N TYR A 428 5.98 -15.60 -25.26
CA TYR A 428 6.28 -15.29 -23.86
C TYR A 428 5.46 -14.13 -23.31
N LEU A 429 5.16 -13.11 -24.13
CA LEU A 429 4.29 -12.01 -23.73
C LEU A 429 2.86 -12.50 -23.46
N ILE A 430 2.30 -13.32 -24.34
CA ILE A 430 0.96 -13.91 -24.16
C ILE A 430 0.92 -14.76 -22.89
N LEU A 431 1.90 -15.65 -22.72
CA LEU A 431 2.03 -16.50 -21.53
C LEU A 431 2.18 -15.66 -20.26
N TYR A 432 2.94 -14.57 -20.32
CA TYR A 432 3.14 -13.65 -19.20
C TYR A 432 1.83 -13.00 -18.78
N VAL A 433 1.07 -12.42 -19.71
CA VAL A 433 -0.23 -11.76 -19.41
C VAL A 433 -1.21 -12.77 -18.82
N GLN A 434 -1.37 -13.94 -19.45
CA GLN A 434 -2.25 -15.02 -18.94
C GLN A 434 -1.84 -15.47 -17.54
N TYR A 435 -0.54 -15.68 -17.33
CA TYR A 435 -0.02 -16.12 -16.03
C TYR A 435 -0.23 -15.06 -14.95
N MET A 436 -0.04 -13.78 -15.25
CA MET A 436 -0.27 -12.70 -14.30
C MET A 436 -1.75 -12.55 -13.92
N ILE A 437 -2.67 -12.66 -14.87
CA ILE A 437 -4.12 -12.65 -14.59
C ILE A 437 -4.52 -13.87 -13.75
N TYR A 438 -4.06 -15.07 -14.17
CA TYR A 438 -4.34 -16.31 -13.44
C TYR A 438 -3.83 -16.26 -12.00
N THR A 439 -2.57 -15.85 -11.79
CA THR A 439 -1.98 -15.75 -10.45
C THR A 439 -2.65 -14.69 -9.59
N THR A 440 -3.09 -13.56 -10.18
CA THR A 440 -3.92 -12.56 -9.49
C THR A 440 -5.24 -13.18 -9.04
N GLY A 441 -5.92 -13.92 -9.93
CA GLY A 441 -7.17 -14.60 -9.61
C GLY A 441 -7.02 -15.65 -8.52
N VAL A 442 -5.96 -16.46 -8.55
CA VAL A 442 -5.64 -17.41 -7.48
C VAL A 442 -5.38 -16.69 -6.14
N ALA A 443 -4.74 -15.53 -6.16
CA ALA A 443 -4.51 -14.74 -4.94
C ALA A 443 -5.82 -14.18 -4.35
N VAL A 444 -6.73 -13.67 -5.20
CA VAL A 444 -8.06 -13.20 -4.79
C VAL A 444 -8.95 -14.36 -4.32
N LEU A 445 -8.91 -15.52 -5.00
CA LEU A 445 -9.61 -16.72 -4.57
C LEU A 445 -9.18 -17.16 -3.17
N LYS A 446 -7.89 -17.07 -2.84
CA LYS A 446 -7.38 -17.36 -1.49
C LYS A 446 -7.94 -16.37 -0.45
N LEU A 447 -8.11 -15.09 -0.81
CA LEU A 447 -8.74 -14.09 0.05
C LEU A 447 -10.24 -14.40 0.25
N CYS A 448 -10.97 -14.78 -0.81
CA CYS A 448 -12.39 -15.16 -0.74
C CYS A 448 -12.60 -16.40 0.14
N LYS A 449 -11.78 -17.45 -0.06
CA LYS A 449 -11.83 -18.65 0.79
C LYS A 449 -11.54 -18.31 2.25
N PHE A 450 -10.58 -17.42 2.51
CA PHE A 450 -10.29 -16.95 3.85
C PHE A 450 -11.48 -16.19 4.47
N SER A 451 -12.12 -15.28 3.73
CA SER A 451 -13.31 -14.58 4.23
C SER A 451 -14.47 -15.54 4.52
N ASP A 452 -14.71 -16.51 3.65
CA ASP A 452 -15.74 -17.52 3.87
C ASP A 452 -15.45 -18.40 5.09
N THR A 453 -14.20 -18.78 5.33
CA THR A 453 -13.82 -19.54 6.54
C THR A 453 -14.10 -18.74 7.82
N LEU A 454 -13.86 -17.42 7.82
CA LEU A 454 -14.15 -16.58 8.99
C LEU A 454 -15.66 -16.45 9.26
N VAL A 455 -16.47 -16.41 8.20
CA VAL A 455 -17.93 -16.39 8.30
C VAL A 455 -18.44 -17.75 8.79
N ALA A 456 -17.94 -18.85 8.24
CA ALA A 456 -18.31 -20.21 8.61
C ALA A 456 -17.93 -20.55 10.07
N GLU A 457 -16.79 -20.07 10.55
CA GLU A 457 -16.38 -20.18 11.96
C GLU A 457 -17.23 -19.30 12.91
N GLY A 458 -18.12 -18.45 12.38
CA GLY A 458 -18.96 -17.55 13.17
C GLY A 458 -18.17 -16.41 13.82
N ILE A 459 -16.92 -16.16 13.44
CA ILE A 459 -16.06 -15.12 14.01
C ILE A 459 -16.66 -13.72 13.82
N LEU A 460 -17.33 -13.50 12.70
CA LEU A 460 -17.92 -12.22 12.33
C LEU A 460 -19.33 -11.99 12.93
N SER A 461 -19.86 -12.96 13.69
CA SER A 461 -21.21 -12.87 14.26
C SER A 461 -21.32 -11.97 15.50
N ARG A 462 -20.26 -11.86 16.32
CA ARG A 462 -20.29 -11.14 17.60
C ARG A 462 -19.05 -10.28 17.84
N ASN A 463 -19.26 -9.15 18.50
CA ASN A 463 -18.17 -8.29 18.96
C ASN A 463 -17.55 -8.86 20.25
N ARG A 464 -16.23 -8.77 20.36
CA ARG A 464 -15.46 -9.24 21.52
C ARG A 464 -14.39 -8.24 21.93
N LEU A 465 -13.96 -8.32 23.19
CA LEU A 465 -12.80 -7.59 23.68
C LEU A 465 -11.54 -8.27 23.16
N ILE A 466 -10.66 -7.48 22.54
CA ILE A 466 -9.42 -7.95 21.91
C ILE A 466 -8.26 -7.24 22.59
N VAL A 467 -7.48 -8.01 23.35
CA VAL A 467 -6.34 -7.53 24.12
C VAL A 467 -5.04 -7.94 23.42
N PRO A 468 -4.07 -7.02 23.24
CA PRO A 468 -2.77 -7.34 22.67
C PRO A 468 -1.99 -8.29 23.59
N SER A 469 -1.13 -9.14 23.02
CA SER A 469 -0.30 -10.03 23.83
C SER A 469 0.78 -9.24 24.57
N LEU A 470 0.99 -9.54 25.85
CA LEU A 470 2.01 -8.89 26.69
C LEU A 470 3.42 -9.00 26.08
N ARG A 471 3.71 -10.11 25.39
CA ARG A 471 4.98 -10.30 24.66
C ARG A 471 5.16 -9.26 23.55
N ARG A 472 4.10 -8.92 22.81
CA ARG A 472 4.13 -7.92 21.74
C ARG A 472 4.33 -6.51 22.30
N LEU A 473 3.63 -6.18 23.40
CA LEU A 473 3.83 -4.92 24.12
C LEU A 473 5.27 -4.78 24.64
N ARG A 474 5.83 -5.84 25.24
CA ARG A 474 7.22 -5.85 25.70
C ARG A 474 8.22 -5.65 24.56
N LYS A 475 8.03 -6.33 23.42
CA LYS A 475 8.89 -6.17 22.23
C LYS A 475 8.83 -4.74 21.70
N TRP A 476 7.64 -4.16 21.63
CA TRP A 476 7.47 -2.76 21.24
C TRP A 476 8.20 -1.82 22.21
N PHE A 477 8.02 -2.00 23.51
CA PHE A 477 8.70 -1.16 24.51
C PHE A 477 10.23 -1.21 24.36
N VAL A 478 10.79 -2.40 24.11
CA VAL A 478 12.22 -2.55 23.85
C VAL A 478 12.63 -1.87 22.53
N SER A 479 11.79 -1.88 21.50
CA SER A 479 12.08 -1.25 20.20
C SER A 479 12.13 0.28 20.24
N VAL A 480 11.45 0.93 21.20
CA VAL A 480 11.55 2.39 21.39
C VAL A 480 12.98 2.81 21.76
N TRP A 481 13.75 1.91 22.37
CA TRP A 481 15.14 2.14 22.75
C TRP A 481 16.16 1.74 21.68
N ASP A 482 15.72 1.13 20.57
CA ASP A 482 16.60 0.70 19.48
C ASP A 482 16.51 1.72 18.34
N THR A 483 17.39 2.73 18.34
CA THR A 483 17.41 3.83 17.37
C THR A 483 18.06 3.50 16.02
N ARG A 484 18.38 2.23 15.77
CA ARG A 484 18.63 1.85 14.37
C ARG A 484 17.30 1.93 13.64
N GLU A 485 17.32 2.43 12.41
CA GLU A 485 16.29 2.23 11.38
C GLU A 485 16.13 0.72 11.04
N ALA A 486 16.06 -0.13 12.05
CA ALA A 486 15.59 -1.48 11.89
C ALA A 486 14.11 -1.34 11.52
N ALA A 487 13.77 -1.84 10.33
CA ALA A 487 12.38 -2.10 9.96
C ALA A 487 11.64 -2.58 11.21
N LEU A 488 10.59 -1.84 11.59
CA LEU A 488 9.76 -2.03 12.79
C LEU A 488 9.76 -3.48 13.27
N ALA A 489 9.90 -3.74 14.58
CA ALA A 489 9.91 -5.09 15.17
C ALA A 489 8.65 -5.98 14.91
N ASP A 490 7.73 -5.49 14.07
CA ASP A 490 6.53 -6.13 13.53
C ASP A 490 6.64 -6.36 11.99
N ASP A 491 7.85 -6.29 11.44
CA ASP A 491 8.22 -6.74 10.09
C ASP A 491 8.01 -8.26 10.05
N ASP A 492 6.73 -8.64 9.91
CA ASP A 492 6.27 -9.99 9.57
C ASP A 492 6.82 -10.32 8.18
N ARG A 493 8.11 -10.64 8.14
CA ARG A 493 8.72 -11.44 7.08
C ARG A 493 8.35 -12.91 7.31
N PRO A 494 8.22 -13.69 6.23
CA PRO A 494 7.73 -15.06 6.28
C PRO A 494 8.52 -15.90 7.29
N SER A 495 7.80 -16.75 8.01
CA SER A 495 8.32 -17.62 9.09
C SER A 495 9.32 -18.68 8.65
N SER A 496 9.73 -18.71 7.37
CA SER A 496 10.71 -19.65 6.83
C SER A 496 12.02 -18.97 6.46
N ARG A 497 13.11 -19.46 7.05
CA ARG A 497 14.49 -19.04 6.80
C ARG A 497 14.90 -19.16 5.32
N LYS A 498 14.23 -20.03 4.53
CA LYS A 498 14.49 -20.24 3.10
C LYS A 498 13.85 -19.18 2.19
N GLU A 499 12.73 -18.58 2.59
CA GLU A 499 12.02 -17.57 1.76
C GLU A 499 12.64 -16.17 1.88
N ALA A 500 13.24 -15.86 3.03
CA ALA A 500 14.00 -14.62 3.24
C ALA A 500 15.30 -14.59 2.42
N GLU A 501 15.87 -15.76 2.13
CA GLU A 501 17.08 -15.94 1.32
C GLU A 501 16.80 -15.80 -0.18
N LEU A 502 15.63 -16.27 -0.63
CA LEU A 502 15.22 -16.24 -2.05
C LEU A 502 14.73 -14.87 -2.54
N ILE A 503 14.09 -14.04 -1.71
CA ILE A 503 13.47 -12.77 -2.16
C ILE A 503 14.34 -11.52 -1.92
N TYR A 504 15.27 -11.57 -0.95
CA TYR A 504 16.08 -10.41 -0.56
C TYR A 504 17.56 -10.76 -0.40
N GLY A 505 18.10 -11.54 -1.34
CA GLY A 505 19.44 -12.16 -1.30
C GLY A 505 20.64 -11.25 -1.01
N VAL A 506 20.49 -9.92 -0.89
CA VAL A 506 21.63 -9.03 -0.57
C VAL A 506 21.32 -7.93 0.48
N SER A 507 20.06 -7.57 0.77
CA SER A 507 19.79 -6.28 1.45
C SER A 507 19.46 -6.33 2.97
N LYS A 508 19.19 -7.49 3.58
CA LYS A 508 18.89 -7.57 5.04
C LYS A 508 19.90 -8.36 5.88
N ARG A 509 21.19 -8.27 5.56
CA ARG A 509 22.19 -8.36 6.63
C ARG A 509 22.08 -7.06 7.40
N ASN A 510 21.31 -7.07 8.49
CA ASN A 510 21.50 -6.14 9.60
C ASN A 510 23.02 -5.96 9.74
N THR A 511 23.51 -4.73 9.55
CA THR A 511 24.94 -4.41 9.50
C THR A 511 25.59 -4.86 10.81
N ARG A 512 25.98 -6.14 10.84
CA ARG A 512 26.96 -6.68 11.77
C ARG A 512 28.23 -5.97 11.36
N ASN A 513 28.74 -5.09 12.23
CA ASN A 513 30.10 -4.61 12.09
C ASN A 513 30.98 -5.84 11.93
N ILE A 514 31.55 -5.99 10.74
CA ILE A 514 32.45 -7.10 10.40
C ILE A 514 33.70 -7.03 11.29
N ASP A 515 34.01 -5.84 11.79
CA ASP A 515 35.17 -5.52 12.63
C ASP A 515 34.98 -5.84 14.13
N HIS A 516 33.82 -6.37 14.55
CA HIS A 516 33.59 -6.72 15.96
C HIS A 516 33.21 -8.18 16.12
N LEU A 517 34.01 -8.89 16.92
CA LEU A 517 33.72 -10.26 17.33
C LEU A 517 32.39 -10.33 18.11
N PRO A 518 31.61 -11.41 17.95
CA PRO A 518 30.37 -11.58 18.70
C PRO A 518 30.66 -11.67 20.20
N PRO A 519 29.86 -11.02 21.06
CA PRO A 519 30.09 -11.04 22.50
C PRO A 519 29.91 -12.47 23.02
N ARG A 520 30.96 -13.01 23.65
CA ARG A 520 30.97 -14.34 24.27
C ARG A 520 30.48 -14.28 25.72
N ASN A 521 30.81 -13.19 26.44
CA ASN A 521 30.53 -13.07 27.86
C ASN A 521 29.33 -12.16 28.18
N ALA A 522 28.73 -12.37 29.37
CA ALA A 522 27.63 -11.52 29.86
C ALA A 522 28.06 -10.04 29.99
N TYR A 523 29.31 -9.79 30.38
CA TYR A 523 29.89 -8.46 30.48
C TYR A 523 30.02 -7.77 29.11
N GLU A 524 30.44 -8.49 28.07
CA GLU A 524 30.53 -7.95 26.69
C GLU A 524 29.14 -7.64 26.12
N ARG A 525 28.15 -8.49 26.41
CA ARG A 525 26.74 -8.22 26.06
C ARG A 525 26.20 -6.97 26.76
N PHE A 526 26.61 -6.75 28.01
CA PHE A 526 26.28 -5.55 28.77
C PHE A 526 27.00 -4.30 28.23
N GLY A 527 28.30 -4.41 27.91
CA GLY A 527 29.10 -3.34 27.31
C GLY A 527 28.54 -2.88 25.95
N ILE A 528 28.07 -3.80 25.11
CA ILE A 528 27.36 -3.46 23.86
C ILE A 528 26.07 -2.69 24.15
N ARG A 529 25.36 -3.03 25.23
CA ARG A 529 24.12 -2.34 25.64
C ARG A 529 24.41 -0.93 26.13
N ILE A 530 25.48 -0.73 26.91
CA ILE A 530 25.98 0.58 27.31
C ILE A 530 26.41 1.39 26.08
N ARG A 531 27.17 0.79 25.15
CA ARG A 531 27.61 1.49 23.94
C ARG A 531 26.44 1.98 23.10
N ARG A 532 25.40 1.15 22.94
CA ARG A 532 24.15 1.56 22.26
C ARG A 532 23.45 2.71 22.98
N PHE A 533 23.41 2.66 24.32
CA PHE A 533 22.87 3.75 25.12
C PHE A 533 23.70 5.05 24.98
N GLN A 534 25.02 4.95 24.86
CA GLN A 534 25.90 6.10 24.60
C GLN A 534 25.74 6.64 23.17
N GLU A 535 25.64 5.76 22.16
CA GLU A 535 25.36 6.14 20.77
C GLU A 535 24.01 6.89 20.66
N PHE A 536 23.00 6.44 21.40
CA PHE A 536 21.71 7.13 21.55
C PHE A 536 21.85 8.55 22.13
N LEU A 537 22.59 8.70 23.23
CA LEU A 537 22.85 10.01 23.85
C LEU A 537 23.70 10.93 22.96
N LYS A 538 24.55 10.36 22.09
CA LYS A 538 25.39 11.10 21.13
C LYS A 538 24.61 11.57 19.90
N GLY A 539 23.34 11.18 19.75
CA GLY A 539 22.51 11.59 18.62
C GLY A 539 22.48 13.11 18.41
N PRO A 540 22.31 13.58 17.16
CA PRO A 540 22.38 15.01 16.83
C PRO A 540 21.41 15.84 17.67
N GLU A 541 20.22 15.31 17.97
CA GLU A 541 19.18 16.01 18.74
C GLU A 541 19.53 16.17 20.23
N PHE A 542 20.04 15.12 20.88
CA PHE A 542 20.51 15.21 22.27
C PHE A 542 21.77 16.08 22.38
N SER A 543 22.68 15.97 21.42
CA SER A 543 23.89 16.78 21.41
C SER A 543 23.59 18.27 21.21
N PHE A 544 22.59 18.61 20.40
CA PHE A 544 22.10 19.98 20.21
C PHE A 544 21.40 20.50 21.49
N GLY A 545 20.56 19.68 22.11
CA GLY A 545 19.93 20.02 23.40
C GLY A 545 20.94 20.27 24.51
N PHE A 546 22.02 19.47 24.57
CA PHE A 546 23.09 19.66 25.53
C PHE A 546 23.94 20.91 25.24
N ARG A 547 24.23 21.20 23.97
CA ARG A 547 24.97 22.40 23.55
C ARG A 547 24.18 23.70 23.74
N SER A 548 22.86 23.66 23.56
CA SER A 548 21.99 24.84 23.76
C SER A 548 21.64 25.09 25.22
N ALA A 549 21.82 24.09 26.09
CA ALA A 549 21.68 24.21 27.53
C ALA A 549 22.96 24.73 28.24
N TRP A 550 24.07 24.87 27.52
CA TRP A 550 25.37 25.33 28.04
C TRP A 550 25.66 26.78 27.66
#